data_AF-A0A7C8M8Z0-F1
#
_entry.id   AF-A0A7C8M8Z0-F1
#
_cell.length_a   1.000
_cell.length_b   1.000
_cell.length_c   1.000
_cell.angle_alpha   90.00
_cell.angle_beta   90.00
_cell.angle_gamma   90.00
#
_symmetry.space_group_name_H-M   'P 1'
#
loop_
_entity.id
_entity.type
_entity.pdbx_description
1 polymer ?
#
loop_
_entity_poly.entity_id
_entity_poly.type
_entity_poly.pdbx_seq_one_letter_code
_entity_poly.pdbx_strand_id
1 'polypeptide(L)'
;MQQVSIGYKLSDRPSRNTRPSSPTDIRSTLSSQADFVQGPKLSACKYLRACIDEALRLCHPIPGGAVIAGPTYPAGTVVGCAAWAMGRDEAVYRDWNLFPPERWMPSSHAESPTSEADVKELKKDFHPFSMGAMNCAGQTLPLLELMLVGAKTVWGTDFRLAPRYHCW
;
A
#
# COMPACT_ATOMS: atom_id res chain seq x y z
N MET A 1 12.87 -13.65 9.55
CA MET A 1 12.55 -12.93 8.30
C MET A 1 11.03 -12.91 8.13
N GLN A 2 10.37 -11.87 8.65
CA GLN A 2 8.91 -11.75 8.63
C GLN A 2 8.45 -11.06 7.33
N GLN A 3 7.96 -11.84 6.38
CA GLN A 3 7.09 -11.36 5.31
C GLN A 3 5.68 -11.23 5.92
N VAL A 4 5.32 -10.04 6.38
CA VAL A 4 3.98 -9.79 6.94
C VAL A 4 3.02 -9.58 5.78
N SER A 5 2.33 -10.64 5.36
CA SER A 5 1.40 -10.58 4.21
C SER A 5 0.28 -9.55 4.43
N ILE A 6 -0.21 -8.95 3.33
CA ILE A 6 -1.37 -8.01 3.29
C ILE A 6 -2.54 -8.47 4.15
N GLY A 7 -2.85 -9.78 4.10
CA GLY A 7 -3.95 -10.36 4.87
C GLY A 7 -3.76 -10.27 6.39
N TYR A 8 -2.51 -10.31 6.88
CA TYR A 8 -2.22 -10.25 8.30
C TYR A 8 -2.50 -8.86 8.88
N LYS A 9 -2.05 -7.77 8.23
CA LYS A 9 -2.29 -6.40 8.71
C LYS A 9 -3.73 -5.93 8.49
N LEU A 10 -4.46 -6.49 7.52
CA LEU A 10 -5.92 -6.29 7.41
C LEU A 10 -6.69 -7.01 8.53
N SER A 11 -6.21 -8.17 8.99
CA SER A 11 -6.85 -8.96 10.07
C SER A 11 -6.55 -8.47 11.50
N ASP A 12 -5.51 -7.64 11.63
CA ASP A 12 -5.03 -7.02 12.87
C ASP A 12 -5.97 -5.90 13.38
N ARG A 13 -6.86 -5.39 12.51
CA ARG A 13 -7.81 -4.35 12.87
C ARG A 13 -9.11 -4.96 13.45
N PRO A 14 -9.69 -4.38 14.52
CA PRO A 14 -10.78 -4.98 15.27
C PRO A 14 -12.01 -5.23 14.40
N SER A 15 -12.71 -6.32 14.71
CA SER A 15 -13.92 -6.78 14.04
C SER A 15 -15.00 -5.70 13.91
N ARG A 16 -15.55 -5.58 12.69
CA ARG A 16 -16.91 -5.20 12.22
C ARG A 16 -17.72 -4.08 12.92
N ASN A 17 -17.61 -3.85 14.23
CA ASN A 17 -18.59 -3.11 15.02
C ASN A 17 -18.10 -1.75 15.56
N THR A 18 -16.84 -1.37 15.36
CA THR A 18 -16.29 -0.14 15.96
C THR A 18 -15.80 0.89 14.93
N ARG A 19 -15.90 0.60 13.63
CA ARG A 19 -15.52 1.60 12.62
C ARG A 19 -16.74 2.38 12.16
N PRO A 20 -16.76 3.73 12.30
CA PRO A 20 -17.70 4.53 11.54
C PRO A 20 -17.48 4.24 10.05
N SER A 21 -18.58 4.09 9.32
CA SER A 21 -18.62 3.85 7.87
C SER A 21 -17.58 4.74 7.16
N SER A 22 -16.47 4.15 6.72
CA SER A 22 -15.55 4.83 5.83
C SER A 22 -16.35 5.27 4.59
N PRO A 23 -16.13 6.47 4.03
CA PRO A 23 -17.01 7.06 3.00
C PRO A 23 -17.13 6.28 1.68
N THR A 24 -16.53 5.09 1.54
CA THR A 24 -16.61 4.27 0.33
C THR A 24 -16.38 2.80 0.67
N ASP A 25 -17.37 2.19 1.34
CA ASP A 25 -17.39 0.75 1.56
C ASP A 25 -17.39 0.01 0.20
N ILE A 26 -16.51 -0.97 0.06
CA ILE A 26 -16.40 -1.80 -1.16
C ILE A 26 -17.74 -2.48 -1.44
N ARG A 27 -18.47 -2.89 -0.38
CA ARG A 27 -19.77 -3.56 -0.49
C ARG A 27 -20.90 -2.65 -0.95
N SER A 28 -20.82 -1.34 -0.67
CA SER A 28 -21.80 -0.38 -1.19
C SER A 28 -21.47 0.08 -2.61
N THR A 29 -20.18 0.09 -2.97
CA THR A 29 -19.70 0.57 -4.28
C THR A 29 -19.79 -0.50 -5.37
N LEU A 30 -19.49 -1.76 -5.03
CA LEU A 30 -19.55 -2.92 -5.91
C LEU A 30 -20.76 -3.76 -5.47
N SER A 31 -21.89 -3.61 -6.15
CA SER A 31 -23.15 -4.26 -5.74
C SER A 31 -23.39 -5.59 -6.43
N SER A 32 -22.69 -5.86 -7.54
CA SER A 32 -22.84 -7.08 -8.33
C SER A 32 -21.49 -7.68 -8.72
N GLN A 33 -21.49 -8.98 -9.00
CA GLN A 33 -20.29 -9.66 -9.50
C GLN A 33 -19.81 -9.10 -10.86
N ALA A 34 -20.71 -8.49 -11.63
CA ALA A 34 -20.35 -7.79 -12.86
C ALA A 34 -19.50 -6.52 -12.63
N ASP A 35 -19.47 -5.99 -11.40
CA ASP A 35 -18.72 -4.77 -11.06
C ASP A 35 -17.22 -5.03 -10.84
N PHE A 36 -16.79 -6.30 -10.75
CA PHE A 36 -15.37 -6.68 -10.61
C PHE A 36 -14.63 -6.66 -11.94
N VAL A 37 -14.59 -5.48 -12.56
CA VAL A 37 -13.89 -5.21 -13.81
C VAL A 37 -13.10 -3.91 -13.68
N GLN A 38 -12.12 -3.71 -14.56
CA GLN A 38 -11.45 -2.42 -14.65
C GLN A 38 -12.47 -1.35 -15.03
N GLY A 39 -12.64 -0.33 -14.18
CA GLY A 39 -13.60 0.74 -14.45
C GLY A 39 -13.78 1.72 -13.29
N PRO A 40 -14.70 2.69 -13.45
CA PRO A 40 -14.90 3.77 -12.49
C PRO A 40 -15.23 3.29 -11.07
N LYS A 41 -16.07 2.26 -10.94
CA LYS A 41 -16.47 1.70 -9.63
C LYS A 41 -15.27 1.13 -8.85
N LEU A 42 -14.42 0.35 -9.51
CA LEU A 42 -13.19 -0.18 -8.88
C LEU A 42 -12.22 0.97 -8.53
N SER A 43 -12.09 1.96 -9.40
CA SER A 43 -11.23 3.13 -9.15
C SER A 43 -11.74 4.03 -8.01
N ALA A 44 -13.04 4.01 -7.73
CA ALA A 44 -13.65 4.73 -6.61
C ALA A 44 -13.32 4.12 -5.25
N CYS A 45 -12.86 2.87 -5.19
CA CYS A 45 -12.45 2.18 -3.97
C CYS A 45 -11.08 2.69 -3.45
N LYS A 46 -10.99 3.99 -3.14
CA LYS A 46 -9.76 4.68 -2.74
C LYS A 46 -9.13 4.09 -1.47
N TYR A 47 -9.96 3.65 -0.53
CA TYR A 47 -9.48 3.03 0.69
C TYR A 47 -8.75 1.70 0.43
N LEU A 48 -9.27 0.88 -0.48
CA LEU A 48 -8.63 -0.35 -0.91
C LEU A 48 -7.27 -0.06 -1.57
N ARG A 49 -7.25 0.94 -2.46
CA ARG A 49 -6.01 1.36 -3.11
C ARG A 49 -4.97 1.81 -2.09
N ALA A 50 -5.38 2.59 -1.10
CA ALA A 50 -4.52 3.04 -0.02
C ALA A 50 -3.97 1.88 0.83
N CYS A 51 -4.76 0.82 1.06
CA CYS A 51 -4.28 -0.40 1.73
C CYS A 51 -3.22 -1.12 0.89
N ILE A 52 -3.42 -1.19 -0.44
CA ILE A 52 -2.46 -1.81 -1.35
C ILE A 52 -1.15 -1.02 -1.38
N ASP A 53 -1.22 0.31 -1.49
CA ASP A 53 -0.04 1.17 -1.51
C ASP A 53 0.75 1.04 -0.18
N GLU A 54 0.06 1.03 0.97
CA GLU A 54 0.69 0.85 2.28
C GLU A 54 1.33 -0.54 2.45
N ALA A 55 0.71 -1.56 1.87
CA ALA A 55 1.29 -2.89 1.86
C ALA A 55 2.52 -3.01 0.97
N LEU A 56 2.51 -2.38 -0.21
CA LEU A 56 3.66 -2.35 -1.09
C LEU A 56 4.83 -1.56 -0.46
N ARG A 57 4.55 -0.56 0.39
CA ARG A 57 5.58 0.12 1.19
C ARG A 57 6.26 -0.84 2.17
N LEU A 58 5.47 -1.60 2.94
CA LEU A 58 6.00 -2.46 4.00
C LEU A 58 6.56 -3.79 3.50
N CYS A 59 5.97 -4.36 2.45
CA CYS A 59 6.23 -5.70 1.95
C CYS A 59 6.67 -5.62 0.49
N HIS A 60 7.77 -4.89 0.29
CA HIS A 60 8.35 -4.71 -1.03
C HIS A 60 8.75 -6.06 -1.63
N PRO A 61 8.22 -6.43 -2.81
CA PRO A 61 8.42 -7.77 -3.37
C PRO A 61 9.80 -7.98 -3.99
N ILE A 62 10.58 -6.91 -4.18
CA ILE A 62 11.84 -6.93 -4.94
C ILE A 62 12.94 -6.19 -4.15
N PRO A 63 14.18 -6.72 -4.09
CA PRO A 63 15.34 -5.94 -3.66
C PRO A 63 15.61 -4.80 -4.65
N GLY A 64 15.73 -3.57 -4.17
CA GLY A 64 15.84 -2.38 -5.03
C GLY A 64 17.25 -2.09 -5.56
N GLY A 65 17.34 -1.11 -6.46
CA GLY A 65 18.57 -0.50 -7.02
C GLY A 65 18.34 1.00 -7.25
N ALA A 66 19.38 1.83 -7.15
CA ALA A 66 19.23 3.29 -7.24
C ALA A 66 20.37 4.03 -7.95
N VAL A 67 20.04 5.25 -8.37
CA VAL A 67 20.96 6.26 -8.90
C VAL A 67 21.53 7.04 -7.72
N ILE A 68 22.85 7.03 -7.55
CA ILE A 68 23.51 7.78 -6.48
C ILE A 68 24.10 9.07 -7.05
N ALA A 69 23.67 10.21 -6.53
CA ALA A 69 24.36 11.48 -6.73
C ALA A 69 25.47 11.59 -5.66
N GLY A 70 26.74 11.65 -6.10
CA GLY A 70 27.88 11.61 -5.18
C GLY A 70 29.23 11.33 -5.88
N PRO A 71 30.25 10.88 -5.14
CA PRO A 71 31.61 10.69 -5.64
C PRO A 71 31.69 9.64 -6.76
N THR A 72 32.78 9.70 -7.54
CA THR A 72 33.07 8.73 -8.60
C THR A 72 33.23 7.33 -8.01
N TYR A 73 32.34 6.42 -8.38
CA TYR A 73 32.47 5.00 -8.05
C TYR A 73 33.45 4.33 -9.02
N PRO A 74 34.37 3.47 -8.52
CA PRO A 74 35.24 2.70 -9.41
C PRO A 74 34.43 1.74 -10.27
N ALA A 75 34.95 1.43 -11.46
CA ALA A 75 34.32 0.47 -12.38
C ALA A 75 34.15 -0.90 -11.69
N GLY A 76 32.99 -1.52 -11.89
CA GLY A 76 32.62 -2.79 -11.24
C GLY A 76 31.93 -2.65 -9.88
N THR A 77 31.68 -1.43 -9.39
CA THR A 77 30.90 -1.22 -8.16
C THR A 77 29.45 -1.62 -8.35
N VAL A 78 28.96 -2.56 -7.56
CA VAL A 78 27.54 -2.91 -7.49
C VAL A 78 26.85 -1.97 -6.50
N VAL A 79 25.89 -1.20 -6.99
CA VAL A 79 25.06 -0.30 -6.18
C VAL A 79 23.64 -0.83 -6.11
N GLY A 80 23.04 -0.74 -4.92
CA GLY A 80 21.71 -1.26 -4.64
C GLY A 80 20.94 -0.30 -3.74
N CYS A 81 19.62 -0.41 -3.76
CA CYS A 81 18.76 0.33 -2.84
C CYS A 81 17.99 -0.64 -1.96
N ALA A 82 18.08 -0.45 -0.65
CA ALA A 82 17.37 -1.29 0.30
C ALA A 82 15.90 -0.85 0.36
N ALA A 83 15.06 -1.39 -0.52
CA ALA A 83 13.63 -1.08 -0.58
C ALA A 83 12.91 -1.29 0.75
N TRP A 84 13.33 -2.30 1.53
CA TRP A 84 12.84 -2.53 2.89
C TRP A 84 13.14 -1.35 3.84
N ALA A 85 14.34 -0.77 3.73
CA ALA A 85 14.79 0.34 4.58
C ALA A 85 14.16 1.67 4.13
N MET A 86 14.11 1.95 2.82
CA MET A 86 13.46 3.15 2.27
C MET A 86 11.99 3.21 2.70
N GLY A 87 11.27 2.10 2.55
CA GLY A 87 9.88 2.01 3.01
C GLY A 87 9.71 2.16 4.53
N ARG A 88 10.79 2.15 5.32
CA ARG A 88 10.76 2.25 6.79
C ARG A 88 11.58 3.42 7.33
N ASP A 89 11.94 4.36 6.47
CA ASP A 89 12.62 5.58 6.89
C ASP A 89 11.64 6.44 7.70
N GLU A 90 11.95 6.68 8.97
CA GLU A 90 11.13 7.50 9.87
C GLU A 90 11.10 8.98 9.45
N ALA A 91 12.14 9.45 8.75
CA ALA A 91 12.18 10.81 8.24
C ALA A 91 11.16 11.04 7.10
N VAL A 92 10.82 9.97 6.36
CA VAL A 92 9.85 10.00 5.26
C VAL A 92 8.47 9.55 5.76
N TYR A 93 8.41 8.40 6.43
CA TYR A 93 7.18 7.75 6.87
C TYR A 93 7.03 7.85 8.40
N ARG A 94 6.28 8.83 8.90
CA ARG A 94 5.90 8.89 10.32
C ARG A 94 5.19 7.60 10.75
N ASP A 95 5.50 7.05 11.92
CA ASP A 95 4.95 5.76 12.37
C ASP A 95 5.20 4.64 11.35
N TRP A 96 6.42 4.58 10.81
CA TRP A 96 6.83 3.70 9.71
C TRP A 96 6.53 2.22 9.94
N ASN A 97 6.51 1.77 11.20
CA ASN A 97 6.25 0.38 11.58
C ASN A 97 4.75 0.04 11.63
N LEU A 98 3.89 1.05 11.63
CA LEU A 98 2.44 0.89 11.59
C LEU A 98 1.94 0.71 10.16
N PHE A 99 0.70 0.24 10.03
CA PHE A 99 -0.02 0.11 8.77
C PHE A 99 -1.21 1.08 8.76
N PRO A 100 -1.06 2.40 8.56
CA PRO A 100 -2.17 3.33 8.34
C PRO A 100 -2.41 3.61 6.84
N PRO A 101 -3.38 2.95 6.17
CA PRO A 101 -3.79 3.30 4.80
C PRO A 101 -4.17 4.78 4.64
N GLU A 102 -4.66 5.40 5.72
CA GLU A 102 -5.06 6.80 5.76
C GLU A 102 -3.93 7.76 5.34
N ARG A 103 -2.67 7.34 5.48
CA ARG A 103 -1.49 8.06 4.99
C ARG A 103 -1.52 8.39 3.50
N TRP A 104 -2.18 7.57 2.69
CA TRP A 104 -2.24 7.77 1.23
C TRP A 104 -3.48 8.54 0.79
N MET A 105 -4.33 8.95 1.74
CA MET A 105 -5.61 9.59 1.48
C MET A 105 -5.59 11.02 1.98
N PRO A 106 -5.52 12.00 1.08
CA PRO A 106 -5.71 13.39 1.46
C PRO A 106 -7.09 13.55 2.07
N SER A 107 -7.17 14.23 3.21
CA SER A 107 -8.43 14.59 3.84
C SER A 107 -8.45 16.07 4.15
N SER A 108 -9.57 16.72 3.86
CA SER A 108 -9.84 18.11 4.22
C SER A 108 -10.33 18.27 5.67
N HIS A 109 -10.57 17.18 6.40
CA HIS A 109 -11.00 17.23 7.80
C HIS A 109 -9.81 17.50 8.73
N ALA A 110 -10.01 18.42 9.68
CA ALA A 110 -9.02 18.85 10.68
C ALA A 110 -8.44 17.71 11.54
N GLU A 111 -9.10 16.56 11.59
CA GLU A 111 -8.69 15.38 12.36
C GLU A 111 -7.86 14.36 11.55
N SER A 112 -7.77 14.51 10.22
CA SER A 112 -6.85 13.71 9.42
C SER A 112 -5.55 14.49 9.20
N PRO A 113 -4.39 13.98 9.64
CA PRO A 113 -3.13 14.71 9.64
C PRO A 113 -2.47 14.80 8.26
N THR A 114 -3.10 14.32 7.18
CA THR A 114 -2.44 14.17 5.88
C THR A 114 -3.08 15.08 4.82
N SER A 115 -2.36 16.13 4.45
CA SER A 115 -2.71 17.04 3.36
C SER A 115 -2.36 16.44 1.98
N GLU A 116 -2.89 17.03 0.90
CA GLU A 116 -2.50 16.65 -0.47
C GLU A 116 -0.99 16.85 -0.71
N ALA A 117 -0.39 17.88 -0.09
CA ALA A 117 1.03 18.14 -0.16
C ALA A 117 1.83 17.00 0.49
N ASP A 118 1.41 16.54 1.67
CA ASP A 118 2.08 15.45 2.38
C ASP A 118 2.04 14.15 1.56
N VAL A 119 0.88 13.80 0.98
CA VAL A 119 0.77 12.61 0.12
C VAL A 119 1.68 12.74 -1.10
N LYS A 120 1.80 13.95 -1.67
CA LYS A 120 2.69 14.19 -2.81
C LYS A 120 4.16 14.04 -2.44
N GLU A 121 4.56 14.52 -1.26
CA GLU A 121 5.92 14.33 -0.75
C GLU A 121 6.21 12.83 -0.51
N LEU A 122 5.31 12.11 0.17
CA LEU A 122 5.46 10.66 0.39
C LEU A 122 5.59 9.86 -0.91
N LYS A 123 4.90 10.30 -1.96
CA LYS A 123 4.96 9.67 -3.28
C LYS A 123 6.30 9.86 -4.00
N LYS A 124 7.13 10.83 -3.59
CA LYS A 124 8.47 11.00 -4.15
C LYS A 124 9.42 9.88 -3.77
N ASP A 125 9.21 9.25 -2.61
CA ASP A 125 10.05 8.14 -2.14
C ASP A 125 9.36 6.77 -2.31
N PHE A 126 8.10 6.77 -2.72
CA PHE A 126 7.30 5.56 -2.91
C PHE A 126 7.47 4.97 -4.32
N HIS A 127 8.42 4.06 -4.46
CA HIS A 127 8.73 3.37 -5.72
C HIS A 127 8.61 1.84 -5.61
N PRO A 128 7.40 1.28 -5.38
CA PRO A 128 7.16 -0.16 -5.21
C PRO A 128 7.51 -1.01 -6.44
N PHE A 129 7.66 -0.37 -7.58
CA PHE A 129 7.95 -0.99 -8.88
C PHE A 129 9.26 -0.47 -9.49
N SER A 130 10.18 0.04 -8.66
CA SER A 130 11.40 0.75 -9.06
C SER A 130 11.11 2.02 -9.88
N MET A 131 12.16 2.69 -10.36
CA MET A 131 12.08 3.91 -11.18
C MET A 131 13.19 3.93 -12.23
N GLY A 132 13.07 4.81 -13.23
CA GLY A 132 14.07 4.96 -14.29
C GLY A 132 14.18 3.73 -15.19
N ALA A 133 15.41 3.35 -15.59
CA ALA A 133 15.66 2.23 -16.49
C ALA A 133 15.22 0.86 -15.92
N MET A 134 15.11 0.75 -14.59
CA MET A 134 14.67 -0.46 -13.90
C MET A 134 13.19 -0.44 -13.52
N ASN A 135 12.43 0.58 -13.96
CA ASN A 135 11.00 0.65 -13.71
C ASN A 135 10.27 -0.57 -14.30
N CYS A 136 9.37 -1.18 -13.53
CA CYS A 136 8.57 -2.30 -14.00
C CYS A 136 7.61 -1.83 -15.09
N ALA A 137 7.88 -2.21 -16.34
CA ALA A 137 6.99 -1.95 -17.47
C ALA A 137 5.59 -2.55 -17.27
N GLY A 138 5.48 -3.60 -16.45
CA GLY A 138 4.25 -4.32 -16.17
C GLY A 138 3.40 -3.73 -15.05
N GLN A 139 3.82 -2.70 -14.31
CA GLN A 139 3.22 -2.26 -13.03
C GLN A 139 1.70 -2.03 -13.04
N THR A 140 1.12 -1.70 -14.19
CA THR A 140 -0.33 -1.50 -14.33
C THR A 140 -1.13 -2.77 -14.08
N LEU A 141 -0.63 -3.93 -14.56
CA LEU A 141 -1.29 -5.22 -14.42
C LEU A 141 -1.36 -5.71 -12.96
N PRO A 142 -0.27 -5.81 -12.18
CA PRO A 142 -0.32 -6.25 -10.80
C PRO A 142 -1.13 -5.28 -9.93
N LEU A 143 -1.11 -3.97 -10.20
CA LEU A 143 -1.97 -3.03 -9.49
C LEU A 143 -3.45 -3.29 -9.76
N LEU A 144 -3.83 -3.60 -11.00
CA LEU A 144 -5.20 -3.97 -11.34
C LEU A 144 -5.60 -5.31 -10.70
N GLU A 145 -4.73 -6.32 -10.76
CA GLU A 145 -4.96 -7.62 -10.13
C GLU A 145 -5.13 -7.50 -8.61
N LEU A 146 -4.26 -6.74 -7.93
CA LEU A 146 -4.38 -6.48 -6.50
C LEU A 146 -5.69 -5.78 -6.14
N MET A 147 -6.13 -4.81 -6.95
CA MET A 147 -7.42 -4.15 -6.78
C MET A 147 -8.59 -5.12 -6.97
N LEU A 148 -8.60 -5.92 -8.04
CA LEU A 148 -9.69 -6.86 -8.34
C LEU A 148 -9.78 -7.98 -7.30
N VAL A 149 -8.66 -8.63 -7.02
CA VAL A 149 -8.57 -9.72 -6.04
C VAL A 149 -8.87 -9.19 -4.64
N GLY A 150 -8.29 -8.05 -4.26
CA GLY A 150 -8.55 -7.42 -2.97
C GLY A 150 -10.03 -7.06 -2.80
N ALA A 151 -10.63 -6.41 -3.80
CA ALA A 151 -12.04 -6.03 -3.76
C ALA A 151 -12.95 -7.25 -3.65
N LYS A 152 -12.73 -8.28 -4.47
CA LYS A 152 -13.55 -9.50 -4.48
C LYS A 152 -13.42 -10.29 -3.18
N THR A 153 -12.22 -10.33 -2.62
CA THR A 153 -11.93 -10.98 -1.34
C THR A 153 -12.65 -10.28 -0.19
N VAL A 154 -12.55 -8.95 -0.08
CA VAL A 154 -13.24 -8.20 0.98
C VAL A 154 -14.77 -8.21 0.79
N TRP A 155 -15.23 -8.21 -0.46
CA TRP A 155 -16.65 -8.24 -0.78
C TRP A 155 -17.29 -9.59 -0.43
N GLY A 156 -16.69 -10.70 -0.89
CA GLY A 156 -17.29 -12.03 -0.82
C GLY A 156 -17.07 -12.80 0.48
N THR A 157 -16.19 -12.33 1.35
CA THR A 157 -15.77 -13.08 2.54
C THR A 157 -15.50 -12.17 3.73
N ASP A 158 -15.81 -12.66 4.93
CA ASP A 158 -15.41 -12.05 6.19
C ASP A 158 -14.21 -12.82 6.75
N PHE A 159 -13.13 -12.11 7.10
CA PHE A 159 -11.93 -12.72 7.66
C PHE A 159 -11.67 -12.22 9.07
N ARG A 160 -11.11 -13.10 9.90
CA ARG A 160 -10.59 -12.78 11.23
C ARG A 160 -9.27 -13.49 11.43
N LEU A 161 -8.40 -12.90 12.25
CA LEU A 161 -7.17 -13.57 12.66
C LEU A 161 -7.53 -14.87 13.42
N ALA A 162 -6.80 -15.95 13.14
CA ALA A 162 -7.02 -17.20 13.85
C ALA A 162 -6.55 -17.07 15.32
N PRO A 163 -7.21 -17.71 16.31
CA PRO A 163 -7.02 -17.43 17.74
C PRO A 163 -5.59 -17.54 18.29
N ARG A 164 -4.67 -18.21 17.57
CA ARG A 164 -3.29 -18.44 18.00
C ARG A 164 -2.29 -17.43 17.47
N TYR A 165 -2.69 -16.59 16.53
CA TYR A 165 -1.87 -15.49 16.05
C TYR A 165 -2.32 -14.23 16.80
N HIS A 166 -1.38 -13.52 17.38
CA HIS A 166 -1.56 -12.17 17.90
C HIS A 166 -0.79 -11.23 17.00
N CYS A 167 -1.27 -10.01 16.91
CA CYS A 167 -0.56 -8.92 16.28
C CYS A 167 0.61 -8.47 17.13
N TRP A 168 1.75 -8.30 16.48
CA TRP A 168 2.96 -7.71 17.05
C TRP A 168 3.12 -6.30 16.50
#